data_AF-W7IWR4-F1
#
_entry.id   AF-W7IWR4-F1
#
_cell.length_a   1.000
_cell.length_b   1.000
_cell.length_c   1.000
_cell.angle_alpha   90.00
_cell.angle_beta   90.00
_cell.angle_gamma   90.00
#
_symmetry.space_group_name_H-M   'P 1'
#
loop_
_entity.id
_entity.type
_entity.pdbx_description
1 polymer ?
#
loop_
_entity_poly.entity_id
_entity_poly.type
_entity_poly.pdbx_seq_one_letter_code
_entity_poly.pdbx_strand_id
1 'polypeptide(L)'
;MLERIDVADVAASNIDVDAIGRAIDPRKLGTNDLTSVLSAVNRLAEAGADIGLSRMGPTTFARLMAHATTDQVEAIMVDPVLRERVLGEIFRRMGAHLRQDRVKDLHAVVHWRLTGGSGEGGFDRYETVFRGGTCAVGREMAEKPRVTVTLTPVDFLKLISNNASAPVLFMTGKLKVRGDLAFAANLIGLFDLPRP
;
A
#
# COMPACT_ATOMS: atom_id res chain seq x y z
N MET A 1 27.10 30.85 -10.77
CA MET A 1 25.70 31.30 -11.01
C MET A 1 24.85 30.05 -11.15
N LEU A 2 24.47 29.44 -10.02
CA LEU A 2 23.50 28.35 -9.95
C LEU A 2 22.34 28.96 -9.17
N GLU A 3 21.29 29.34 -9.88
CA GLU A 3 20.10 29.96 -9.29
C GLU A 3 19.49 29.00 -8.26
N ARG A 4 19.27 29.53 -7.06
CA ARG A 4 18.38 28.94 -6.06
C ARG A 4 17.00 28.89 -6.70
N ILE A 5 16.60 27.72 -7.17
CA ILE A 5 15.20 27.44 -7.45
C ILE A 5 14.45 27.68 -6.14
N ASP A 6 13.57 28.69 -6.11
CA ASP A 6 12.72 28.96 -4.96
C ASP A 6 11.72 27.81 -4.83
N VAL A 7 11.55 27.32 -3.61
CA VAL A 7 10.56 26.28 -3.29
C VAL A 7 9.16 26.76 -3.64
N ALA A 8 8.91 28.07 -3.56
CA ALA A 8 7.66 28.70 -3.99
C ALA A 8 7.43 28.57 -5.51
N ASP A 9 8.49 28.65 -6.32
CA ASP A 9 8.40 28.52 -7.79
C ASP A 9 8.12 27.06 -8.20
N VAL A 10 8.65 26.08 -7.45
CA VAL A 10 8.34 24.66 -7.63
C VAL A 10 6.90 24.35 -7.22
N ALA A 11 6.42 24.95 -6.12
CA ALA A 11 5.05 24.78 -5.66
C ALA A 11 4.01 25.36 -6.64
N ALA A 12 4.37 26.39 -7.41
CA ALA A 12 3.52 26.99 -8.44
C ALA A 12 3.52 26.21 -9.77
N SER A 13 4.46 25.29 -9.96
CA SER A 13 4.52 24.47 -11.18
C SER A 13 3.59 23.25 -11.06
N ASN A 14 2.71 23.07 -12.06
CA ASN A 14 1.80 21.92 -12.13
C ASN A 14 2.60 20.66 -12.53
N ILE A 15 3.18 19.98 -11.54
CA ILE A 15 3.97 18.79 -11.75
C ILE A 15 3.04 17.59 -12.00
N ASP A 16 3.08 17.02 -13.21
CA ASP A 16 2.35 15.79 -13.51
C ASP A 16 3.03 14.59 -12.81
N VAL A 17 2.57 14.32 -11.59
CA VAL A 17 3.02 13.19 -10.76
C VAL A 17 2.80 11.84 -11.46
N ASP A 18 1.75 11.74 -12.28
CA ASP A 18 1.44 10.51 -12.99
C ASP A 18 2.41 10.29 -14.16
N ALA A 19 2.81 11.35 -14.86
CA ALA A 19 3.88 11.28 -15.86
C ALA A 19 5.23 10.90 -15.24
N ILE A 20 5.59 11.49 -14.10
CA ILE A 20 6.81 11.12 -13.35
C ILE A 20 6.74 9.63 -12.98
N GLY A 21 5.62 9.20 -12.41
CA GLY A 21 5.42 7.80 -12.06
C GLY A 21 5.60 6.89 -13.27
N ARG A 22 4.97 7.19 -14.41
CA ARG A 22 5.09 6.42 -15.68
C ARG A 22 6.52 6.37 -16.21
N ALA A 23 7.30 7.43 -16.07
CA ALA A 23 8.68 7.48 -16.52
C ALA A 23 9.62 6.61 -15.65
N ILE A 24 9.23 6.31 -14.41
CA ILE A 24 9.99 5.46 -13.51
C ILE A 24 9.72 3.98 -13.82
N ASP A 25 10.80 3.25 -14.11
CA ASP A 25 10.82 1.77 -14.11
C ASP A 25 11.65 1.29 -12.91
N PRO A 26 11.01 0.81 -11.83
CA PRO A 26 11.71 0.35 -10.63
C PRO A 26 12.77 -0.72 -10.91
N ARG A 27 12.62 -1.51 -11.96
CA ARG A 27 13.58 -2.58 -12.33
C ARG A 27 14.89 -2.04 -12.88
N LYS A 28 14.91 -0.78 -13.32
CA LYS A 28 16.12 -0.08 -13.80
C LYS A 28 16.78 0.76 -12.71
N LEU A 29 16.17 0.82 -11.52
CA LEU A 29 16.66 1.58 -10.38
C LEU A 29 17.44 0.66 -9.43
N GLY A 30 18.45 1.23 -8.76
CA GLY A 30 19.10 0.59 -7.62
C GLY A 30 18.14 0.45 -6.42
N THR A 31 18.57 -0.32 -5.42
CA THR A 31 17.78 -0.60 -4.21
C THR A 31 17.32 0.67 -3.49
N ASN A 32 18.21 1.67 -3.37
CA ASN A 32 17.94 2.91 -2.62
C ASN A 32 17.40 4.04 -3.50
N ASP A 33 17.40 3.87 -4.81
CA ASP A 33 17.00 4.93 -5.74
C ASP A 33 15.49 5.19 -5.62
N LEU A 34 14.68 4.13 -5.52
CA LEU A 34 13.24 4.26 -5.32
C LEU A 34 12.92 4.96 -3.98
N THR A 35 13.64 4.60 -2.92
CA THR A 35 13.55 5.27 -1.61
C THR A 35 13.92 6.75 -1.72
N SER A 36 15.00 7.08 -2.42
CA SER A 36 15.45 8.46 -2.63
C SER A 36 14.42 9.30 -3.39
N VAL A 37 13.79 8.72 -4.41
CA VAL A 37 12.70 9.36 -5.16
C VAL A 37 11.50 9.60 -4.26
N LEU A 38 11.05 8.60 -3.50
CA LEU A 38 9.91 8.74 -2.60
C LEU A 38 10.17 9.78 -1.51
N SER A 39 11.38 9.83 -0.96
CA SER A 39 11.78 10.86 0.01
C SER A 39 11.83 12.26 -0.62
N ALA A 40 12.27 12.39 -1.87
CA ALA A 40 12.23 13.67 -2.58
C ALA A 40 10.81 14.16 -2.83
N VAL A 41 9.94 13.27 -3.34
CA VAL A 41 8.49 13.53 -3.51
C VAL A 41 7.87 13.95 -2.18
N ASN A 42 8.22 13.27 -1.09
CA ASN A 42 7.69 13.59 0.23
C ASN A 42 8.11 14.98 0.72
N ARG A 43 9.41 15.32 0.61
CA ARG A 43 9.91 16.64 1.00
C ARG A 43 9.27 17.77 0.21
N LEU A 44 9.05 17.56 -1.09
CA LEU A 44 8.37 18.54 -1.94
C LEU A 44 6.91 18.71 -1.54
N ALA A 45 6.22 17.61 -1.23
CA ALA A 45 4.84 17.66 -0.73
C ALA A 45 4.74 18.41 0.60
N GLU A 46 5.65 18.16 1.54
CA GLU A 46 5.75 18.86 2.83
C GLU A 46 6.08 20.34 2.67
N ALA A 47 6.79 20.70 1.60
CA ALA A 47 7.07 22.08 1.23
C ALA A 47 5.91 22.79 0.50
N GLY A 48 4.75 22.12 0.35
CA GLY A 48 3.55 22.70 -0.22
C GLY A 48 3.40 22.53 -1.74
N ALA A 49 4.29 21.78 -2.40
CA ALA A 49 4.10 21.43 -3.79
C ALA A 49 2.94 20.42 -3.93
N ASP A 50 2.15 20.55 -5.00
CA ASP A 50 1.02 19.64 -5.27
C ASP A 50 1.47 18.29 -5.86
N ILE A 51 2.31 17.58 -5.10
CA ILE A 51 2.92 16.30 -5.44
C ILE A 51 2.72 15.29 -4.31
N GLY A 52 2.68 13.99 -4.61
CA GLY A 52 2.59 12.95 -3.59
C GLY A 52 1.98 11.65 -4.10
N LEU A 53 2.11 10.58 -3.31
CA LEU A 53 1.52 9.28 -3.63
C LEU A 53 0.00 9.37 -3.82
N SER A 54 -0.68 10.22 -3.04
CA SER A 54 -2.12 10.47 -3.15
C SER A 54 -2.55 11.11 -4.46
N ARG A 55 -1.66 11.86 -5.12
CA ARG A 55 -1.88 12.49 -6.44
C ARG A 55 -1.63 11.55 -7.60
N MET A 56 -0.90 10.46 -7.38
CA MET A 56 -0.59 9.48 -8.42
C MET A 56 -1.83 8.67 -8.81
N GLY A 57 -2.03 8.39 -10.10
CA GLY A 57 -3.13 7.55 -10.58
C GLY A 57 -3.06 6.12 -10.03
N PRO A 58 -4.19 5.41 -9.90
CA PRO A 58 -4.25 4.05 -9.37
C PRO A 58 -3.41 3.05 -10.18
N THR A 59 -3.45 3.17 -11.51
CA THR A 59 -2.69 2.30 -12.43
C THR A 59 -1.19 2.54 -12.32
N THR A 60 -0.76 3.81 -12.27
CA THR A 60 0.66 4.18 -12.13
C THR A 60 1.22 3.69 -10.80
N PHE A 61 0.51 3.92 -9.70
CA PHE A 61 0.91 3.45 -8.37
C PHE A 61 1.02 1.93 -8.32
N ALA A 62 -0.02 1.23 -8.80
CA ALA A 62 -0.05 -0.23 -8.87
C ALA A 62 1.13 -0.79 -9.68
N ARG A 63 1.44 -0.21 -10.84
CA ARG A 63 2.57 -0.62 -11.67
C ARG A 63 3.91 -0.44 -10.95
N LEU A 64 4.12 0.68 -10.27
CA LEU A 64 5.34 0.92 -9.49
C LEU A 64 5.51 -0.14 -8.38
N MET A 65 4.43 -0.43 -7.65
CA MET A 65 4.46 -1.46 -6.61
C MET A 65 4.67 -2.87 -7.18
N ALA A 66 4.06 -3.18 -8.33
CA ALA A 66 4.21 -4.48 -8.99
C ALA A 66 5.61 -4.72 -9.57
N HIS A 67 6.36 -3.66 -9.89
CA HIS A 67 7.71 -3.75 -10.46
C HIS A 67 8.83 -3.50 -9.44
N ALA A 68 8.51 -3.01 -8.25
CA ALA A 68 9.49 -2.85 -7.18
C ALA A 68 10.06 -4.22 -6.76
N THR A 69 11.39 -4.29 -6.62
CA THR A 69 12.06 -5.51 -6.15
C THR A 69 11.84 -5.70 -4.65
N THR A 70 12.11 -6.92 -4.15
CA THR A 70 12.03 -7.21 -2.71
C THR A 70 12.87 -6.23 -1.90
N ASP A 71 14.13 -6.04 -2.30
CA ASP A 71 15.09 -5.17 -1.61
C ASP A 71 14.64 -3.70 -1.62
N GLN A 72 14.06 -3.22 -2.73
CA GLN A 72 13.50 -1.87 -2.80
C GLN A 72 12.33 -1.70 -1.84
N VAL A 73 11.42 -2.68 -1.79
CA VAL A 73 10.30 -2.65 -0.84
C VAL A 73 10.83 -2.71 0.60
N GLU A 74 11.80 -3.56 0.90
CA GLU A 74 12.42 -3.63 2.23
C GLU A 74 13.06 -2.30 2.62
N ALA A 75 13.80 -1.66 1.71
CA ALA A 75 14.40 -0.35 1.96
C ALA A 75 13.35 0.73 2.27
N ILE A 76 12.21 0.73 1.56
CA ILE A 76 11.08 1.62 1.85
C ILE A 76 10.49 1.33 3.22
N MET A 77 10.36 0.05 3.59
CA MET A 77 9.69 -0.38 4.82
C MET A 77 10.52 -0.17 6.09
N VAL A 78 11.84 0.05 5.95
CA VAL A 78 12.75 0.44 7.03
C VAL A 78 12.63 1.92 7.38
N ASP A 79 12.30 2.78 6.41
CA ASP A 79 12.05 4.20 6.65
C ASP A 79 10.65 4.39 7.25
N PRO A 80 10.51 4.88 8.51
CA PRO A 80 9.20 4.98 9.16
C PRO A 80 8.21 5.91 8.44
N VAL A 81 8.70 7.00 7.85
CA VAL A 81 7.87 7.99 7.17
C VAL A 81 7.36 7.42 5.85
N LEU A 82 8.25 6.82 5.06
CA LEU A 82 7.84 6.21 3.79
C LEU A 82 6.96 5.00 4.00
N ARG A 83 7.27 4.16 4.99
CA ARG A 83 6.44 3.02 5.40
C ARG A 83 5.02 3.46 5.69
N GLU A 84 4.83 4.47 6.54
CA GLU A 84 3.51 4.97 6.90
C GLU A 84 2.76 5.49 5.67
N ARG A 85 3.43 6.28 4.82
CA ARG A 85 2.80 6.88 3.63
C ARG A 85 2.41 5.84 2.60
N VAL A 86 3.27 4.86 2.32
CA VAL A 86 3.00 3.80 1.33
C VAL A 86 1.88 2.88 1.82
N LEU A 87 1.96 2.40 3.08
CA LEU A 87 0.92 1.52 3.63
C LEU A 87 -0.41 2.27 3.76
N GLY A 88 -0.40 3.50 4.28
CA GLY A 88 -1.58 4.33 4.38
C GLY A 88 -2.25 4.54 3.03
N GLU A 89 -1.47 4.78 1.98
CA GLU A 89 -2.00 4.97 0.63
C GLU A 89 -2.63 3.70 0.04
N ILE A 90 -1.99 2.54 0.23
CA ILE A 90 -2.55 1.25 -0.18
C ILE A 90 -3.91 1.00 0.48
N PHE A 91 -3.97 1.18 1.80
CA PHE A 91 -5.19 0.98 2.57
C PHE A 91 -6.28 1.99 2.20
N ARG A 92 -5.93 3.26 1.98
CA ARG A 92 -6.85 4.30 1.50
C ARG A 92 -7.48 3.93 0.15
N ARG A 93 -6.70 3.29 -0.74
CA ARG A 93 -7.17 2.86 -2.07
C ARG A 93 -7.90 1.52 -2.06
N MET A 94 -7.84 0.74 -0.98
CA MET A 94 -8.37 -0.62 -0.94
C MET A 94 -9.85 -0.72 -1.39
N GLY A 95 -10.68 0.26 -1.00
CA GLY A 95 -12.08 0.32 -1.41
C GLY A 95 -12.31 0.56 -2.90
N ALA A 96 -11.35 1.19 -3.60
CA ALA A 96 -11.46 1.46 -5.05
C ALA A 96 -11.25 0.21 -5.91
N HIS A 97 -10.71 -0.87 -5.33
CA HIS A 97 -10.42 -2.12 -6.02
C HIS A 97 -11.46 -3.22 -5.72
N LEU A 98 -12.58 -2.90 -5.07
CA LEU A 98 -13.58 -3.91 -4.72
C LEU A 98 -14.36 -4.41 -5.92
N ARG A 99 -14.45 -5.73 -6.01
CA ARG A 99 -15.39 -6.42 -6.90
C ARG A 99 -16.80 -6.32 -6.37
N GLN A 100 -17.60 -5.42 -6.94
CA GLN A 100 -18.96 -5.12 -6.48
C GLN A 100 -19.87 -6.37 -6.45
N ASP A 101 -19.68 -7.31 -7.39
CA ASP A 101 -20.40 -8.59 -7.43
C ASP A 101 -20.12 -9.47 -6.20
N ARG A 102 -18.99 -9.25 -5.52
CA ARG A 102 -18.55 -10.02 -4.35
C ARG A 102 -18.82 -9.34 -3.02
N VAL A 103 -18.96 -8.01 -3.00
CA VAL A 103 -19.03 -7.23 -1.74
C VAL A 103 -20.38 -6.61 -1.43
N LYS A 104 -21.32 -6.59 -2.38
CA LYS A 104 -22.64 -5.93 -2.21
C LYS A 104 -23.41 -6.42 -0.96
N ASP A 105 -23.41 -7.72 -0.71
CA ASP A 105 -24.14 -8.36 0.40
C ASP A 105 -23.18 -8.81 1.52
N LEU A 106 -21.90 -8.42 1.44
CA LEU A 106 -20.89 -8.82 2.39
C LEU A 106 -20.91 -7.91 3.62
N HIS A 107 -20.96 -8.54 4.79
CA HIS A 107 -20.68 -7.92 6.08
C HIS A 107 -19.51 -8.65 6.73
N ALA A 108 -18.35 -8.00 6.82
CA ALA A 108 -17.16 -8.58 7.42
C ALA A 108 -16.21 -7.51 7.92
N VAL A 109 -15.50 -7.82 9.01
CA VAL A 109 -14.42 -6.99 9.55
C VAL A 109 -13.12 -7.78 9.45
N VAL A 110 -12.10 -7.18 8.87
CA VAL A 110 -10.76 -7.76 8.76
C VAL A 110 -9.78 -6.87 9.51
N HIS A 111 -9.05 -7.47 10.44
CA HIS A 111 -7.90 -6.82 11.07
C HIS A 111 -6.62 -7.27 10.39
N TRP A 112 -5.78 -6.32 10.01
CA TRP A 112 -4.49 -6.52 9.39
C TRP A 112 -3.40 -6.21 10.41
N ARG A 113 -2.40 -7.09 10.51
CA ARG A 113 -1.20 -6.89 11.33
C ARG A 113 0.03 -7.04 10.45
N LEU A 114 0.68 -5.94 10.14
CA LEU A 114 1.93 -5.94 9.37
C LEU A 114 3.11 -5.87 10.32
N THR A 115 3.99 -6.87 10.31
CA THR A 115 5.12 -6.97 11.24
C THR A 115 6.14 -5.85 11.06
N GLY A 116 6.81 -5.46 12.15
CA GLY A 116 7.85 -4.42 12.15
C GLY A 116 7.29 -3.00 12.18
N GLY A 117 6.01 -2.85 12.55
CA GLY A 117 5.40 -1.53 12.77
C GLY A 117 5.60 -1.02 14.19
N SER A 118 5.25 0.24 14.42
CA SER A 118 5.42 0.92 15.71
C SER A 118 4.28 0.72 16.70
N GLY A 119 3.17 0.09 16.27
CA GLY A 119 2.01 -0.18 17.12
C GLY A 119 2.22 -1.35 18.09
N GLU A 120 1.22 -1.58 18.95
CA GLU A 120 1.23 -2.64 19.96
C GLU A 120 1.61 -4.00 19.37
N GLY A 121 2.61 -4.66 19.99
CA GLY A 121 3.13 -5.95 19.54
C GLY A 121 4.06 -5.89 18.33
N GLY A 122 4.50 -4.69 17.93
CA GLY A 122 5.40 -4.50 16.79
C GLY A 122 4.68 -4.58 15.45
N PHE A 123 3.42 -4.14 15.38
CA PHE A 123 2.58 -4.24 14.20
C PHE A 123 2.08 -2.87 13.71
N ASP A 124 2.05 -2.65 12.40
CA ASP A 124 1.10 -1.70 11.82
C ASP A 124 -0.26 -2.37 11.76
N ARG A 125 -1.28 -1.65 12.20
CA ARG A 125 -2.63 -2.19 12.34
C ARG A 125 -3.59 -1.40 11.47
N TYR A 126 -4.36 -2.14 10.68
CA TYR A 126 -5.44 -1.60 9.87
C TYR A 126 -6.67 -2.46 10.04
N GLU A 127 -7.84 -1.83 10.06
CA GLU A 127 -9.14 -2.47 10.06
C GLU A 127 -9.81 -2.13 8.75
N THR A 128 -10.39 -3.13 8.10
CA THR A 128 -11.21 -2.93 6.91
C THR A 128 -12.59 -3.51 7.18
N VAL A 129 -13.62 -2.67 7.11
CA VAL A 129 -15.02 -3.04 7.33
C VAL A 129 -15.74 -3.06 5.99
N PHE A 130 -16.15 -4.26 5.56
CA PHE A 130 -16.97 -4.48 4.39
C PHE A 130 -18.44 -4.41 4.78
N ARG A 131 -19.20 -3.49 4.16
CA ARG A 131 -20.63 -3.30 4.43
C ARG A 131 -21.32 -2.64 3.25
N GLY A 132 -22.40 -3.24 2.74
CA GLY A 132 -23.23 -2.65 1.69
C GLY A 132 -22.46 -2.27 0.42
N GLY A 133 -21.53 -3.13 -0.02
CA GLY A 133 -20.70 -2.87 -1.20
C GLY A 133 -19.51 -1.93 -0.99
N THR A 134 -19.32 -1.39 0.22
CA THR A 134 -18.23 -0.47 0.55
C THR A 134 -17.18 -1.14 1.43
N CYS A 135 -15.98 -0.54 1.47
CA CYS A 135 -14.91 -0.89 2.41
C CYS A 135 -14.44 0.39 3.11
N ALA A 136 -14.74 0.50 4.40
CA ALA A 136 -14.21 1.55 5.26
C ALA A 136 -12.90 1.07 5.89
N VAL A 137 -11.91 1.94 5.98
CA VAL A 137 -10.58 1.59 6.51
C VAL A 137 -10.23 2.49 7.69
N GLY A 138 -9.72 1.88 8.77
CA GLY A 138 -9.38 2.58 10.01
C GLY A 138 -8.15 1.99 10.69
N ARG A 139 -7.67 2.69 11.73
CA ARG A 139 -6.52 2.27 12.56
C ARG A 139 -6.88 1.97 14.02
N GLU A 140 -8.12 2.22 14.43
CA GLU A 140 -8.56 2.12 15.83
C GLU A 140 -9.01 0.71 16.25
N MET A 141 -9.16 -0.22 15.29
CA MET A 141 -9.69 -1.58 15.53
C MET A 141 -11.06 -1.55 16.25
N ALA A 142 -12.00 -0.78 15.69
CA ALA A 142 -13.25 -0.41 16.35
C ALA A 142 -14.26 -1.56 16.41
N GLU A 143 -14.22 -2.51 15.47
CA GLU A 143 -15.16 -3.61 15.38
C GLU A 143 -14.48 -4.98 15.65
N LYS A 144 -15.28 -5.96 16.09
CA LYS A 144 -14.78 -7.33 16.31
C LYS A 144 -14.42 -7.97 14.97
N PRO A 145 -13.18 -8.44 14.76
CA PRO A 145 -12.80 -9.01 13.48
C PRO A 145 -13.44 -10.38 13.25
N ARG A 146 -13.90 -10.61 12.03
CA ARG A 146 -14.20 -11.97 11.53
C ARG A 146 -12.89 -12.74 11.31
N VAL A 147 -11.85 -12.03 10.87
CA VAL A 147 -10.53 -12.59 10.66
C VAL A 147 -9.44 -11.57 10.98
N THR A 148 -8.34 -12.04 11.55
CA THR A 148 -7.09 -11.29 11.66
C THR A 148 -6.04 -11.92 10.74
N VAL A 149 -5.48 -11.10 9.85
CA VAL A 149 -4.46 -11.47 8.87
C VAL A 149 -3.12 -10.87 9.31
N THR A 150 -2.07 -11.68 9.40
CA THR A 150 -0.74 -11.25 9.86
C THR A 150 0.34 -11.69 8.88
N LEU A 151 1.18 -10.76 8.43
CA LEU A 151 2.23 -11.00 7.44
C LEU A 151 3.23 -9.83 7.43
N THR A 152 4.31 -9.96 6.68
CA THR A 152 5.24 -8.84 6.47
C THR A 152 4.66 -7.81 5.48
N PRO A 153 5.06 -6.52 5.54
CA PRO A 153 4.68 -5.55 4.52
C PRO A 153 5.12 -5.95 3.10
N VAL A 154 6.28 -6.62 2.99
CA VAL A 154 6.81 -7.14 1.72
C VAL A 154 5.88 -8.20 1.14
N ASP A 155 5.49 -9.20 1.93
CA ASP A 155 4.58 -10.25 1.49
C ASP A 155 3.19 -9.67 1.20
N PHE A 156 2.74 -8.68 1.98
CA PHE A 156 1.49 -7.97 1.72
C PHE A 156 1.50 -7.26 0.37
N LEU A 157 2.55 -6.50 0.08
CA LEU A 157 2.73 -5.83 -1.22
C LEU A 157 2.74 -6.82 -2.38
N LYS A 158 3.49 -7.93 -2.24
CA LYS A 158 3.50 -9.00 -3.25
C LYS A 158 2.13 -9.63 -3.44
N LEU A 159 1.34 -9.80 -2.39
CA LEU A 159 -0.02 -10.34 -2.50
C LEU A 159 -0.95 -9.40 -3.28
N ILE A 160 -0.99 -8.12 -2.90
CA ILE A 160 -1.90 -7.15 -3.53
C ILE A 160 -1.44 -6.74 -4.94
N SER A 161 -0.18 -6.98 -5.29
CA SER A 161 0.34 -6.80 -6.65
C SER A 161 0.29 -8.08 -7.49
N ASN A 162 -0.36 -9.15 -6.99
CA ASN A 162 -0.46 -10.45 -7.64
C ASN A 162 0.90 -11.13 -7.97
N ASN A 163 1.94 -10.80 -7.19
CA ASN A 163 3.30 -11.35 -7.29
C ASN A 163 3.60 -12.46 -6.24
N ALA A 164 2.61 -12.83 -5.42
CA ALA A 164 2.70 -13.94 -4.48
C ALA A 164 1.36 -14.67 -4.35
N SER A 165 1.42 -15.93 -3.90
CA SER A 165 0.26 -16.78 -3.66
C SER A 165 -0.05 -16.86 -2.17
N ALA A 166 -1.27 -16.47 -1.77
CA ALA A 166 -1.69 -16.53 -0.36
C ALA A 166 -1.68 -17.96 0.21
N PRO A 167 -2.16 -19.00 -0.49
CA PRO A 167 -2.00 -20.38 -0.03
C PRO A 167 -0.55 -20.76 0.26
N VAL A 168 0.40 -20.38 -0.61
CA VAL A 168 1.83 -20.66 -0.43
C VAL A 168 2.39 -19.91 0.78
N LEU A 169 2.07 -18.63 0.95
CA LEU A 169 2.51 -17.86 2.11
C LEU A 169 1.91 -18.42 3.42
N PHE A 170 0.68 -18.93 3.39
CA PHE A 170 0.05 -19.54 4.55
C PHE A 170 0.73 -20.87 4.92
N MET A 171 0.92 -21.75 3.95
CA MET A 171 1.62 -23.03 4.13
C MET A 171 3.06 -22.86 4.64
N THR A 172 3.74 -21.80 4.22
CA THR A 172 5.11 -21.46 4.66
C THR A 172 5.17 -20.68 5.96
N GLY A 173 4.02 -20.36 6.58
CA GLY A 173 3.92 -19.64 7.85
C GLY A 173 4.20 -18.13 7.77
N LYS A 174 4.42 -17.59 6.57
CA LYS A 174 4.64 -16.15 6.31
C LYS A 174 3.35 -15.34 6.36
N LEU A 175 2.23 -15.97 6.02
CA LEU A 175 0.88 -15.46 6.25
C LEU A 175 0.24 -16.26 7.38
N LYS A 176 -0.19 -15.59 8.45
CA LYS A 176 -0.93 -16.20 9.55
C LYS A 176 -2.35 -15.65 9.56
N VAL A 177 -3.30 -16.55 9.77
CA VAL A 177 -4.73 -16.23 9.81
C VAL A 177 -5.31 -16.72 11.13
N ARG A 178 -6.09 -15.86 11.80
CA ARG A 178 -6.87 -16.21 12.99
C ARG A 178 -8.33 -15.85 12.78
N GLY A 179 -9.25 -16.75 13.14
CA GLY A 179 -10.69 -16.56 12.97
C GLY A 179 -11.24 -17.43 11.84
N ASP A 180 -12.09 -16.87 10.99
CA ASP A 180 -12.74 -17.60 9.90
C ASP A 180 -11.78 -17.86 8.72
N LEU A 181 -11.24 -19.08 8.65
CA LEU A 181 -10.33 -19.52 7.58
C LEU A 181 -11.02 -19.61 6.21
N ALA A 182 -12.30 -19.97 6.17
CA ALA A 182 -13.05 -20.09 4.92
C ALA A 182 -13.26 -18.72 4.28
N PHE A 183 -13.57 -17.71 5.09
CA PHE A 183 -13.59 -16.31 4.63
C PHE A 183 -12.21 -15.85 4.18
N ALA A 184 -11.16 -16.13 4.96
CA ALA A 184 -9.79 -15.73 4.63
C ALA A 184 -9.31 -16.27 3.28
N ALA A 185 -9.65 -17.52 2.97
CA ALA A 185 -9.29 -18.16 1.70
C ALA A 185 -9.90 -17.44 0.48
N ASN A 186 -11.02 -16.74 0.65
CA ASN A 186 -11.72 -16.01 -0.41
C ASN A 186 -11.44 -14.50 -0.39
N LEU A 187 -10.71 -13.98 0.61
CA LEU A 187 -10.54 -12.55 0.85
C LEU A 187 -9.89 -11.81 -0.33
N ILE A 188 -8.85 -12.39 -0.95
CA ILE A 188 -8.20 -11.79 -2.12
C ILE A 188 -9.16 -11.68 -3.31
N GLY A 189 -10.08 -12.64 -3.45
CA GLY A 189 -11.09 -12.64 -4.51
C GLY A 189 -12.14 -11.53 -4.41
N LEU A 190 -12.14 -10.75 -3.32
CA LEU A 190 -12.96 -9.54 -3.18
C LEU A 190 -12.39 -8.35 -3.97
N PHE A 191 -11.16 -8.45 -4.47
CA PHE A 191 -10.44 -7.34 -5.10
C PHE A 191 -10.09 -7.60 -6.57
N ASP A 192 -10.18 -6.57 -7.39
CA ASP A 192 -9.59 -6.49 -8.72
C ASP A 192 -8.13 -6.05 -8.59
N LEU A 193 -7.26 -7.05 -8.42
CA LEU A 193 -5.82 -6.81 -8.31
C LEU A 193 -5.22 -6.39 -9.68
N PRO A 194 -4.16 -5.56 -9.67
CA PRO A 194 -3.39 -5.26 -10.86
C PRO A 194 -2.91 -6.55 -11.53
N ARG A 195 -3.05 -6.62 -12.85
CA ARG A 195 -2.42 -7.68 -13.65
C ARG A 195 -1.03 -7.20 -14.07
N PRO A 196 0.02 -8.03 -13.88
CA PRO A 196 1.38 -7.70 -14.32
C PRO A 196 1.48 -7.55 -15.85
#